data_AF-A0A7V1L3E5-F1
#
_entry.id   AF-A0A7V1L3E5-F1
#
_cell.length_a   1.000
_cell.length_b   1.000
_cell.length_c   1.000
_cell.angle_alpha   90.00
_cell.angle_beta   90.00
_cell.angle_gamma   90.00
#
_symmetry.space_group_name_H-M   'P 1'
#
loop_
_entity.id
_entity.type
_entity.pdbx_description
1 polymer ?
#
loop_
_entity_poly.entity_id
_entity_poly.type
_entity_poly.pdbx_seq_one_letter_code
_entity_poly.pdbx_strand_id
1 'polypeptide(L)'
;MRSMCGTGLSVSRPARRAVGSPRAFAAYPCATSCTMTEKISMTMVIRTESGVSCIVWYTHGTIHSTMARNCAITGKTSQVGGRYSNRVRATQFNPTGKVRRHPNIQKHRIFVSEIDKTVIVKSSAKGLRHIKKNGAYATLKKAGLI
;
A
#
# COMPACT_ATOMS: atom_id res chain seq x y z
N MET A 1 -48.31 -30.66 -30.36
CA MET A 1 -48.41 -29.19 -30.36
C MET A 1 -47.00 -28.62 -30.21
N ARG A 2 -46.57 -27.80 -31.17
CA ARG A 2 -45.16 -27.37 -31.36
C ARG A 2 -44.77 -26.25 -30.39
N SER A 3 -43.48 -26.23 -30.05
CA SER A 3 -42.78 -25.31 -29.13
C SER A 3 -42.93 -23.82 -29.49
N MET A 4 -43.28 -23.00 -28.50
CA MET A 4 -43.21 -21.54 -28.57
C MET A 4 -41.80 -21.03 -28.23
N CYS A 5 -40.81 -21.32 -29.07
CA CYS A 5 -39.52 -20.66 -29.04
C CYS A 5 -39.33 -19.89 -30.34
N GLY A 6 -39.47 -18.56 -30.29
CA GLY A 6 -39.07 -17.72 -31.42
C GLY A 6 -39.83 -16.43 -31.59
N THR A 7 -39.53 -15.42 -30.77
CA THR A 7 -39.44 -14.04 -31.24
C THR A 7 -38.27 -13.39 -30.50
N GLY A 8 -37.07 -13.59 -31.04
CA GLY A 8 -35.89 -12.86 -30.57
C GLY A 8 -36.06 -11.37 -30.84
N LEU A 9 -35.65 -10.52 -29.89
CA LEU A 9 -35.53 -9.08 -30.13
C LEU A 9 -34.41 -8.87 -31.16
N SER A 10 -34.78 -8.44 -32.36
CA SER A 10 -33.84 -8.05 -33.41
C SER A 10 -33.24 -6.68 -33.10
N VAL A 11 -32.20 -6.66 -32.25
CA VAL A 11 -31.39 -5.45 -32.04
C VAL A 11 -30.28 -5.37 -33.08
N SER A 12 -30.44 -4.47 -34.05
CA SER A 12 -29.38 -4.04 -34.96
C SER A 12 -28.31 -3.25 -34.20
N ARG A 13 -27.06 -3.73 -34.20
CA ARG A 13 -25.91 -3.00 -33.66
C ARG A 13 -25.67 -1.73 -34.50
N PRO A 14 -25.64 -0.51 -33.92
CA PRO A 14 -25.28 0.69 -34.67
C PRO A 14 -23.81 0.61 -35.08
N ALA A 15 -23.55 0.70 -36.39
CA ALA A 15 -22.23 0.50 -36.97
C ALA A 15 -21.20 1.61 -36.66
N ARG A 16 -21.58 2.72 -36.01
CA ARG A 16 -20.66 3.85 -35.76
C ARG A 16 -21.02 4.61 -34.48
N ARG A 17 -20.52 4.12 -33.34
CA ARG A 17 -20.23 4.96 -32.16
C ARG A 17 -19.28 4.23 -31.22
N ALA A 18 -18.10 3.88 -31.74
CA ALA A 18 -16.94 3.83 -30.87
C ALA A 18 -16.73 5.26 -30.37
N VAL A 19 -17.02 5.50 -29.10
CA VAL A 19 -16.56 6.71 -28.42
C VAL A 19 -15.05 6.79 -28.64
N GLY A 20 -14.60 7.88 -29.26
CA GLY A 20 -13.20 8.08 -29.60
C GLY A 20 -12.31 7.86 -28.37
N SER A 21 -11.18 7.18 -28.56
CA SER A 21 -10.20 7.00 -27.51
C SER A 21 -9.71 8.38 -27.05
N PRO A 22 -9.74 8.71 -25.75
CA PRO A 22 -9.19 9.97 -25.25
C PRO A 22 -7.66 9.88 -25.25
N ARG A 23 -7.06 9.89 -26.44
CA ARG A 23 -5.59 9.83 -26.64
C ARG A 23 -4.98 11.16 -27.10
N ALA A 24 -5.76 12.24 -27.21
CA ALA A 24 -5.27 13.51 -27.73
C ALA A 24 -5.11 14.64 -26.68
N PHE A 25 -5.38 14.40 -25.39
CA PHE A 25 -5.31 15.46 -24.35
C PHE A 25 -4.41 15.11 -23.14
N ALA A 26 -3.53 14.11 -23.26
CA ALA A 26 -2.67 13.62 -22.18
C ALA A 26 -1.15 13.75 -22.44
N ALA A 27 -0.74 14.65 -23.33
CA ALA A 27 0.55 15.34 -23.24
C ALA A 27 0.14 16.78 -22.92
N TYR A 28 0.37 17.34 -21.73
CA TYR A 28 1.68 17.69 -21.19
C TYR A 28 1.64 17.67 -19.64
N PRO A 29 2.50 16.87 -18.98
CA PRO A 29 3.04 17.31 -17.69
C PRO A 29 4.55 17.01 -17.54
N CYS A 30 5.30 16.82 -18.63
CA CYS A 30 6.72 16.45 -18.57
C CYS A 30 7.71 17.55 -19.00
N ALA A 31 7.25 18.76 -19.34
CA ALA A 31 8.13 19.86 -19.74
C ALA A 31 8.55 20.79 -18.58
N THR A 32 7.88 20.75 -17.42
CA THR A 32 8.16 21.66 -16.28
C THR A 32 8.77 21.00 -15.05
N SER A 33 9.05 19.69 -15.09
CA SER A 33 9.73 18.99 -13.97
C SER A 33 11.22 18.76 -14.21
N CYS A 34 11.69 18.77 -15.46
CA CYS A 34 13.09 18.51 -15.80
C CYS A 34 14.02 19.73 -15.61
N THR A 35 13.49 20.94 -15.38
CA THR A 35 14.29 22.15 -15.10
C THR A 35 14.52 22.42 -13.61
N MET A 36 13.89 21.63 -12.72
CA MET A 36 14.07 21.73 -11.27
C MET A 36 15.09 20.74 -10.71
N THR A 37 15.58 19.79 -11.52
CA THR A 37 16.54 18.75 -11.10
C THR A 37 18.00 19.09 -11.40
N GLU A 38 18.28 20.16 -12.17
CA GLU A 38 19.65 20.60 -12.49
C GLU A 38 20.24 21.63 -11.50
N LYS A 39 19.44 22.18 -10.57
CA LYS A 39 19.88 23.25 -9.63
C LYS A 39 20.27 22.79 -8.23
N ILE A 40 20.37 21.48 -7.98
CA ILE A 40 20.88 20.95 -6.71
C ILE A 40 22.26 20.32 -6.98
N SER A 41 23.18 21.15 -7.42
CA SER A 41 24.61 20.84 -7.45
C SER A 41 25.18 20.99 -6.04
N MET A 42 25.91 19.95 -5.63
CA MET A 42 26.49 19.69 -4.32
C MET A 42 27.37 20.82 -3.76
N THR A 43 27.36 20.98 -2.44
CA THR A 43 28.59 21.31 -1.69
C THR A 43 28.73 20.34 -0.53
N MET A 44 29.68 19.44 -0.67
CA MET A 44 30.15 18.50 0.34
C MET A 44 31.09 19.26 1.28
N VAL A 45 30.65 19.54 2.52
CA VAL A 45 31.54 20.05 3.56
C VAL A 45 31.88 18.89 4.49
N ILE A 46 33.10 18.40 4.36
CA ILE A 46 33.70 17.46 5.31
C ILE A 46 34.03 18.27 6.57
N ARG A 47 33.34 18.00 7.68
CA ARG A 47 33.80 18.42 9.02
C ARG A 47 34.30 17.20 9.77
N THR A 48 35.61 17.15 9.94
CA THR A 48 36.28 16.34 10.94
C THR A 48 36.24 17.12 12.25
N GLU A 49 35.44 16.68 13.23
CA GLU A 49 35.63 17.09 14.61
C GLU A 49 35.94 15.84 15.45
N SER A 50 37.18 15.86 15.92
CA SER A 50 37.83 14.95 16.84
C SER A 50 37.13 14.92 18.20
N GLY A 51 36.96 13.70 18.73
CA GLY A 51 37.43 13.40 20.08
C GLY A 51 36.57 13.77 21.29
N VAL A 52 36.01 12.70 21.86
CA VAL A 52 35.94 12.38 23.31
C VAL A 52 34.65 12.73 24.07
N SER A 53 34.03 11.64 24.51
CA SER A 53 33.17 11.44 25.69
C SER A 53 32.00 12.40 25.90
N CYS A 54 30.78 11.86 25.80
CA CYS A 54 29.95 11.67 26.99
C CYS A 54 28.66 10.92 26.66
N ILE A 55 28.36 9.98 27.54
CA ILE A 55 27.06 9.37 27.78
C ILE A 55 26.65 8.34 26.73
N VAL A 56 26.81 7.09 27.15
CA VAL A 56 26.14 5.91 26.64
C VAL A 56 24.64 6.20 26.54
N TRP A 57 24.18 6.56 25.35
CA TRP A 57 22.80 6.33 24.96
C TRP A 57 22.74 4.88 24.51
N TYR A 58 22.35 3.99 25.42
CA TYR A 58 21.74 2.74 25.02
C TYR A 58 20.54 3.11 24.15
N THR A 59 20.73 3.07 22.83
CA THR A 59 19.65 3.13 21.86
C THR A 59 18.89 1.81 21.96
N HIS A 60 18.14 1.62 23.04
CA HIS A 60 17.03 0.68 23.01
C HIS A 60 16.08 1.18 21.92
N GLY A 61 16.04 0.39 20.85
CA GLY A 61 15.37 0.68 19.59
C GLY A 61 14.09 1.46 19.77
N THR A 62 14.13 2.71 19.33
CA THR A 62 12.96 3.55 19.15
C THR A 62 12.06 2.84 18.16
N ILE A 63 10.97 2.28 18.69
CA ILE A 63 9.85 1.76 17.91
C ILE A 63 9.46 2.89 16.95
N HIS A 64 9.70 2.68 15.66
CA HIS A 64 9.31 3.62 14.60
C HIS A 64 7.78 3.64 14.49
N SER A 65 7.13 4.32 15.43
CA SER A 65 5.70 4.57 15.45
C SER A 65 5.43 5.95 14.88
N THR A 66 5.67 6.13 13.59
CA THR A 66 4.84 7.08 12.83
C THR A 66 3.38 6.67 13.07
N MET A 67 2.50 7.58 13.47
CA MET A 67 1.08 7.34 13.84
C MET A 67 0.20 6.68 12.75
N ALA A 68 0.80 6.19 11.66
CA ALA A 68 0.15 5.47 10.58
C ALA A 68 -0.36 4.08 11.02
N ARG A 69 -1.57 3.72 10.56
CA ARG A 69 -2.13 2.36 10.69
C ARG A 69 -1.37 1.37 9.79
N ASN A 70 -0.17 1.00 10.24
CA ASN A 70 0.74 0.11 9.54
C ASN A 70 1.02 -1.16 10.34
N CYS A 71 1.14 -2.30 9.66
CA CYS A 71 1.54 -3.54 10.29
C CYS A 71 3.06 -3.57 10.50
N ALA A 72 3.52 -3.79 11.74
CA ALA A 72 4.95 -3.76 12.07
C ALA A 72 5.79 -4.83 11.34
N ILE A 73 5.22 -6.01 11.07
CA ILE A 73 5.95 -7.14 10.45
C ILE A 73 5.99 -7.03 8.92
N THR A 74 4.88 -6.61 8.31
CA THR A 74 4.70 -6.69 6.85
C THR A 74 4.67 -5.32 6.16
N GLY A 75 4.71 -4.23 6.93
CA GLY A 75 4.60 -2.86 6.39
C GLY A 75 3.26 -2.53 5.74
N LYS A 76 2.24 -3.39 5.87
CA LYS A 76 0.93 -3.16 5.24
C LYS A 76 0.31 -1.86 5.71
N THR A 77 0.04 -0.97 4.76
CA THR A 77 -0.55 0.35 4.95
C THR A 77 -2.00 0.40 4.48
N SER A 78 -2.70 1.49 4.77
CA SER A 78 -4.01 1.79 4.20
C SER A 78 -3.91 2.04 2.70
N GLN A 79 -4.94 1.59 1.97
CA GLN A 79 -5.00 1.72 0.52
C GLN A 79 -6.20 2.57 0.12
N VAL A 80 -6.02 3.45 -0.86
CA VAL A 80 -7.09 4.30 -1.38
C VAL A 80 -7.55 3.73 -2.72
N GLY A 81 -8.83 3.39 -2.82
CA GLY A 81 -9.39 2.79 -4.03
C GLY A 81 -10.71 3.42 -4.44
N GLY A 82 -11.00 3.42 -5.74
CA GLY A 82 -12.30 3.78 -6.26
C GLY A 82 -13.38 2.78 -5.85
N ARG A 83 -14.63 3.23 -5.82
CA ARG A 83 -15.82 2.38 -5.75
C ARG A 83 -16.63 2.60 -7.03
N TYR A 84 -17.48 1.66 -7.40
CA TYR A 84 -18.50 1.87 -8.43
C TYR A 84 -19.85 1.47 -7.84
N SER A 85 -20.91 2.07 -8.37
CA SER A 85 -22.28 1.77 -7.95
C SER A 85 -22.92 0.74 -8.88
N ASN A 86 -23.66 -0.21 -8.31
CA ASN A 86 -24.47 -1.19 -9.07
C ASN A 86 -25.88 -0.67 -9.41
N ARG A 87 -26.11 0.65 -9.37
CA ARG A 87 -27.46 1.24 -9.57
C ARG A 87 -27.89 1.23 -11.03
N VAL A 88 -26.95 1.33 -11.97
CA VAL A 88 -27.20 1.35 -13.41
C VAL A 88 -26.62 0.09 -14.04
N ARG A 89 -27.03 -0.22 -15.28
CA ARG A 89 -26.56 -1.37 -16.05
C ARG A 89 -25.03 -1.50 -16.02
N ALA A 90 -24.54 -2.73 -15.90
CA ALA A 90 -23.12 -3.06 -15.83
C ALA A 90 -22.31 -2.63 -17.07
N THR A 91 -22.97 -2.35 -18.19
CA THR A 91 -22.35 -1.83 -19.41
C THR A 91 -21.90 -0.38 -19.29
N GLN A 92 -22.40 0.37 -18.30
CA GLN A 92 -22.01 1.75 -18.05
C GLN A 92 -21.17 1.83 -16.77
N PHE A 93 -19.95 2.35 -16.88
CA PHE A 93 -19.09 2.56 -15.73
C PHE A 93 -19.54 3.79 -14.93
N ASN A 94 -20.01 3.58 -13.69
CA ASN A 94 -20.50 4.64 -12.80
C ASN A 94 -19.60 4.75 -11.56
N PRO A 95 -18.46 5.45 -11.67
CA PRO A 95 -17.52 5.58 -10.57
C PRO A 95 -18.12 6.37 -9.42
N THR A 96 -17.82 5.92 -8.21
CA THR A 96 -18.04 6.63 -6.95
C THR A 96 -16.70 7.17 -6.46
N GLY A 97 -16.74 8.13 -5.53
CA GLY A 97 -15.54 8.71 -4.92
C GLY A 97 -14.57 7.67 -4.35
N LYS A 98 -13.30 8.07 -4.26
CA LYS A 98 -12.24 7.23 -3.69
C LYS A 98 -12.44 7.09 -2.19
N VAL A 99 -12.39 5.85 -1.70
CA VAL A 99 -12.56 5.54 -0.27
C VAL A 99 -11.28 4.88 0.25
N ARG A 100 -10.91 5.24 1.49
CA ARG A 100 -9.78 4.62 2.20
C ARG A 100 -10.19 3.27 2.80
N ARG A 101 -9.40 2.24 2.53
CA ARG A 101 -9.54 0.90 3.11
C ARG A 101 -8.41 0.70 4.11
N HIS A 102 -8.77 0.43 5.36
CA HIS A 102 -7.81 0.24 6.43
C HIS A 102 -7.45 -1.23 6.60
N PRO A 103 -6.18 -1.57 6.85
CA PRO A 103 -5.80 -2.92 7.22
C PRO A 103 -6.37 -3.29 8.59
N ASN A 104 -6.85 -4.52 8.74
CA ASN A 104 -7.27 -5.08 10.04
C ASN A 104 -6.03 -5.38 10.89
N ILE A 105 -5.59 -4.38 11.67
CA ILE A 105 -4.43 -4.45 12.56
C ILE A 105 -4.92 -4.56 13.99
N GLN A 106 -4.40 -5.55 14.70
CA GLN A 106 -4.72 -5.81 16.10
C GLN A 106 -3.44 -5.87 16.92
N LYS A 107 -3.57 -5.68 18.23
CA LYS A 107 -2.45 -5.83 19.17
C LYS A 107 -2.35 -7.31 19.56
N HIS A 108 -1.20 -7.92 19.30
CA HIS A 108 -0.94 -9.31 19.64
C HIS A 108 0.29 -9.44 20.54
N ARG A 109 0.24 -10.38 21.48
CA ARG A 109 1.36 -10.79 22.32
C ARG A 109 1.98 -12.03 21.71
N ILE A 110 3.24 -11.95 21.32
CA ILE A 110 3.96 -13.05 20.67
C ILE A 110 5.12 -13.44 21.59
N PHE A 111 5.16 -14.69 22.01
CA PHE A 111 6.27 -15.25 22.77
C PHE A 111 7.39 -15.69 21.81
N VAL A 112 8.62 -15.33 22.12
CA VAL A 112 9.82 -15.74 21.38
C VAL A 112 10.65 -16.62 22.29
N SER A 113 10.69 -17.92 21.97
CA SER A 113 11.36 -18.95 22.77
C SER A 113 12.88 -18.80 22.85
N GLU A 114 13.51 -18.12 21.89
CA GLU A 114 14.96 -17.99 21.86
C GLU A 114 15.50 -16.89 22.80
N ILE A 115 14.62 -15.98 23.23
CA ILE A 115 14.98 -14.84 24.08
C ILE A 115 14.17 -14.87 25.38
N ASP A 116 13.25 -15.83 25.51
CA ASP A 116 12.28 -15.95 26.61
C ASP A 116 11.54 -14.65 26.90
N LYS A 117 11.28 -13.86 25.85
CA LYS A 117 10.60 -12.57 25.93
C LYS A 117 9.29 -12.59 25.16
N THR A 118 8.29 -11.94 25.73
CA THR A 118 7.02 -11.69 25.06
C THR A 118 7.03 -10.30 24.45
N VAL A 119 6.89 -10.21 23.13
CA VAL A 119 6.84 -8.92 22.40
C VAL A 119 5.38 -8.59 22.07
N ILE A 120 4.99 -7.35 22.33
CA ILE A 120 3.66 -6.83 21.98
C ILE A 120 3.77 -6.12 20.63
N VAL A 121 3.14 -6.69 19.60
CA VAL A 121 3.25 -6.19 18.22
C VAL A 121 1.87 -5.86 17.66
N LYS A 122 1.74 -4.68 17.03
CA LYS A 122 0.59 -4.36 16.18
C LYS A 122 0.75 -5.07 14.85
N SER A 123 0.02 -6.17 14.66
CA SER A 123 0.14 -7.02 13.48
C SER A 123 -1.19 -7.21 12.76
N SER A 124 -1.09 -7.44 11.45
CA SER A 124 -2.23 -7.82 10.62
C SER A 124 -2.33 -9.34 10.52
N ALA A 125 -3.47 -9.85 10.04
CA ALA A 125 -3.65 -11.29 9.82
C ALA A 125 -2.57 -11.92 8.90
N LYS A 126 -1.99 -11.17 7.96
CA LYS A 126 -0.88 -11.68 7.13
C LYS A 126 0.43 -11.76 7.93
N GLY A 127 0.67 -10.82 8.83
CA GLY A 127 1.82 -10.86 9.74
C GLY A 127 1.80 -12.10 10.62
N LEU A 128 0.64 -12.44 11.20
CA LEU A 128 0.45 -13.67 11.96
C LEU A 128 0.68 -14.94 11.12
N ARG A 129 0.21 -14.94 9.87
CA ARG A 129 0.49 -16.06 8.94
C ARG A 129 1.99 -16.23 8.67
N HIS A 130 2.76 -15.15 8.59
CA HIS A 130 4.21 -15.24 8.44
C HIS A 130 4.89 -15.79 9.68
N ILE A 131 4.51 -15.34 10.88
CA ILE A 131 5.02 -15.89 12.14
C ILE A 131 4.76 -17.40 12.21
N LYS A 132 3.53 -17.84 11.86
CA LYS A 132 3.18 -19.26 11.87
C LYS A 132 4.00 -20.09 10.87
N LYS A 133 4.35 -19.54 9.71
CA LYS A 133 5.08 -20.26 8.65
C LYS A 133 6.59 -20.32 8.89
N ASN A 134 7.17 -19.20 9.31
CA ASN A 134 8.63 -19.02 9.34
C ASN A 134 9.20 -19.01 10.77
N GLY A 135 8.35 -19.04 11.80
CA GLY A 135 8.74 -18.87 13.20
C GLY A 135 8.75 -17.42 13.65
N ALA A 136 8.66 -17.21 14.97
CA ALA A 136 8.60 -15.88 15.58
C ALA A 136 9.94 -15.14 15.48
N TYR A 137 11.05 -15.80 15.79
CA TYR A 137 12.36 -15.16 15.80
C TYR A 137 12.79 -14.66 14.41
N ALA A 138 12.79 -15.54 13.40
CA ALA A 138 13.22 -15.19 12.05
C ALA A 138 12.37 -14.04 11.44
N THR A 139 11.07 -14.00 11.74
CA THR A 139 10.18 -12.96 11.21
C THR A 139 10.35 -11.62 11.92
N LEU A 140 10.54 -11.62 13.23
CA LEU A 140 10.73 -10.40 14.02
C LEU A 140 12.13 -9.81 13.81
N LYS A 141 13.16 -10.65 13.68
CA LYS A 141 14.53 -10.22 13.31
C LYS A 141 14.55 -9.56 11.93
N LYS A 142 13.88 -10.17 10.95
CA LYS A 142 13.75 -9.58 9.60
C LYS A 142 13.03 -8.23 9.61
N ALA A 143 12.10 -8.04 10.54
CA ALA A 143 11.36 -6.79 10.69
C ALA A 143 12.10 -5.75 11.55
N GLY A 144 13.26 -6.08 12.13
CA GLY A 144 14.01 -5.19 13.02
C GLY A 144 13.28 -4.88 14.34
N LEU A 145 12.42 -5.80 14.80
CA LEU A 145 11.68 -5.68 16.06
C LEU A 145 12.41 -6.32 17.24
N ILE A 146 13.47 -7.07 16.96
CA ILE A 146 14.36 -7.82 17.85
C ILE A 146 15.77 -7.72 17.27
#